data_AF-A0A3L7Q5W2-F1
#
_entry.id   AF-A0A3L7Q5W2-F1
#
_cell.length_a   1.000
_cell.length_b   1.000
_cell.length_c   1.000
_cell.angle_alpha   90.00
_cell.angle_beta   90.00
_cell.angle_gamma   90.00
#
_symmetry.space_group_name_H-M   'P 1'
#
loop_
_entity.id
_entity.type
_entity.pdbx_description
1 polymer ?
#
loop_
_entity_poly.entity_id
_entity_poly.type
_entity_poly.pdbx_seq_one_letter_code
_entity_poly.pdbx_strand_id
1 'polypeptide(L)'
;MRRMMLPAFTLLAMAPLASAQVSIQPKAGAPLVGLSPSQLELFWAGQEAYSTPVTLEMGLGPIMNKSNCVSCHTNPIGGWGSISVNHFGMDDKGEFMMSPGETQSLLQTLALSPLCAEVVPEDATIFVQRVTNSSMAFGLVEAIPDAAIAANADPTDANGDGVSGRVHWVHLLEDPTGPLRAGRFGWKAQVATTLSFSGDAARNEMGLTND
;
A
#
# COMPACT_ATOMS: atom_id res chain seq x y z
N MET A 1 66.77 -38.66 13.15
CA MET A 1 66.28 -37.59 12.25
C MET A 1 64.77 -37.77 12.06
N ARG A 2 63.95 -37.07 12.86
CA ARG A 2 62.48 -37.08 12.72
C ARG A 2 62.07 -35.78 12.01
N ARG A 3 61.51 -35.89 10.81
CA ARG A 3 60.92 -34.76 10.08
C ARG A 3 59.55 -34.46 10.69
N MET A 4 59.42 -33.27 11.26
CA MET A 4 58.15 -32.74 11.77
C MET A 4 57.43 -32.08 10.59
N MET A 5 56.29 -32.62 10.16
CA MET A 5 55.41 -31.98 9.18
C MET A 5 54.47 -31.04 9.93
N LEU A 6 54.53 -29.74 9.64
CA LEU A 6 53.51 -28.78 10.08
C LEU A 6 52.31 -28.83 9.12
N PRO A 7 51.06 -28.79 9.62
CA PRO A 7 49.88 -28.68 8.78
C PRO A 7 49.76 -27.25 8.23
N ALA A 8 49.53 -27.13 6.93
CA ALA A 8 49.20 -25.87 6.29
C ALA A 8 47.74 -25.50 6.64
N PHE A 9 47.55 -24.51 7.51
CA PHE A 9 46.26 -23.88 7.72
C PHE A 9 46.02 -22.87 6.60
N THR A 10 45.13 -23.21 5.67
CA THR A 10 44.62 -22.27 4.67
C THR A 10 43.67 -21.30 5.37
N LEU A 11 44.15 -20.08 5.65
CA LEU A 11 43.32 -18.97 6.11
C LEU A 11 42.35 -18.59 4.97
N LEU A 12 41.08 -18.97 5.10
CA LEU A 12 40.01 -18.44 4.28
C LEU A 12 39.82 -16.97 4.69
N ALA A 13 40.28 -16.04 3.85
CA ALA A 13 40.04 -14.62 4.07
C ALA A 13 38.54 -14.35 3.94
N MET A 14 37.86 -14.10 5.05
CA MET A 14 36.52 -13.51 5.02
C MET A 14 36.67 -12.07 4.53
N ALA A 15 36.29 -11.84 3.28
CA ALA A 15 36.17 -10.49 2.76
C ALA A 15 35.10 -9.77 3.59
N PRO A 16 35.41 -8.60 4.19
CA PRO A 16 34.39 -7.83 4.90
C PRO A 16 33.33 -7.42 3.87
N LEU A 17 32.08 -7.78 4.13
CA LEU A 17 30.95 -7.17 3.43
C LEU A 17 31.04 -5.67 3.72
N ALA A 18 31.51 -4.92 2.72
CA ALA A 18 31.50 -3.47 2.80
C ALA A 18 30.05 -3.05 3.00
N SER A 19 29.73 -2.55 4.19
CA SER A 19 28.50 -1.82 4.45
C SER A 19 28.49 -0.64 3.49
N ALA A 20 27.83 -0.78 2.34
CA ALA A 20 27.55 0.35 1.48
C ALA A 20 26.79 1.34 2.34
N GLN A 21 27.42 2.48 2.63
CA GLN A 21 26.81 3.51 3.45
C GLN A 21 25.58 4.02 2.70
N VAL A 22 24.39 3.62 3.17
CA VAL A 22 23.13 4.02 2.55
C VAL A 22 23.03 5.53 2.75
N SER A 23 23.16 6.27 1.64
CA SER A 23 22.86 7.70 1.65
C SER A 23 21.36 7.85 1.88
N ILE A 24 20.99 8.33 3.07
CA ILE A 24 19.58 8.56 3.40
C ILE A 24 19.06 9.72 2.55
N GLN A 25 17.85 9.56 2.01
CA GLN A 25 17.21 10.63 1.28
C GLN A 25 17.05 11.86 2.19
N PRO A 26 17.60 13.02 1.80
CA PRO A 26 17.67 14.18 2.68
C PRO A 26 16.30 14.81 2.95
N LYS A 27 15.30 14.56 2.09
CA LYS A 27 13.94 15.09 2.22
C LYS A 27 12.92 14.04 1.80
N ALA A 28 12.01 13.70 2.71
CA ALA A 28 10.87 12.82 2.40
C ALA A 28 9.99 13.45 1.29
N GLY A 29 9.50 12.61 0.39
CA GLY A 29 8.71 13.04 -0.77
C GLY A 29 9.49 13.75 -1.89
N ALA A 30 10.82 13.92 -1.76
CA ALA A 30 11.67 14.39 -2.85
C ALA A 30 12.07 13.22 -3.78
N PRO A 31 12.45 13.49 -5.05
CA PRO A 31 12.99 12.46 -5.93
C PRO A 31 14.25 11.85 -5.32
N LEU A 32 14.48 10.56 -5.60
CA LEU A 32 15.68 9.89 -5.13
C LEU A 32 16.95 10.55 -5.69
N VAL A 33 17.97 10.69 -4.86
CA VAL A 33 19.32 11.00 -5.33
C VAL A 33 19.78 9.97 -6.38
N GLY A 34 20.28 10.44 -7.52
CA GLY A 34 20.88 9.59 -8.56
C GLY A 34 19.94 9.14 -9.67
N LEU A 35 18.69 9.64 -9.72
CA LEU A 35 17.80 9.41 -10.87
C LEU A 35 18.42 9.93 -12.18
N SER A 36 18.24 9.19 -13.28
CA SER A 36 18.52 9.69 -14.62
C SER A 36 17.60 10.88 -14.95
N PRO A 37 17.93 11.71 -15.97
CA PRO A 37 17.04 12.78 -16.41
C PRO A 37 15.62 12.30 -16.72
N SER A 38 15.48 11.16 -17.40
CA SER A 38 14.16 10.58 -17.73
C SER A 38 13.40 10.07 -16.51
N GLN A 39 14.09 9.49 -15.52
CA GLN A 39 13.44 9.06 -14.27
C GLN A 39 13.00 10.26 -13.42
N LEU A 40 13.79 11.34 -13.42
CA LEU A 40 13.43 12.57 -12.73
C LEU A 40 12.21 13.24 -13.39
N GLU A 41 12.15 13.23 -14.72
CA GLU A 41 10.97 13.68 -15.48
C GLU A 41 9.73 12.85 -15.13
N LEU A 42 9.82 11.52 -15.11
CA LEU A 42 8.74 10.64 -14.69
C LEU A 42 8.29 10.90 -13.25
N PHE A 43 9.23 11.18 -12.33
CA PHE A 43 8.90 11.53 -10.95
C PHE A 43 8.04 12.81 -10.89
N TRP A 44 8.44 13.85 -11.62
CA TRP A 44 7.70 15.12 -11.61
C TRP A 44 6.34 15.01 -12.29
N ALA A 45 6.25 14.30 -13.42
CA ALA A 45 4.97 14.00 -14.07
C ALA A 45 4.05 13.21 -13.14
N GLY A 46 4.58 12.22 -12.41
CA GLY A 46 3.84 11.48 -11.40
C GLY A 46 3.37 12.36 -10.24
N GLN A 47 4.22 13.27 -9.74
CA GLN A 47 3.83 14.20 -8.68
C GLN A 47 2.73 15.19 -9.12
N GLU A 48 2.81 15.66 -10.36
CA GLU A 48 1.78 16.50 -10.97
C GLU A 48 0.45 15.75 -11.11
N ALA A 49 0.48 14.52 -11.66
CA ALA A 49 -0.70 13.67 -11.76
C ALA A 49 -1.32 13.36 -10.39
N TYR A 50 -0.48 13.05 -9.39
CA TYR A 50 -0.91 12.79 -8.01
C TYR A 50 -1.64 13.99 -7.37
N SER A 51 -1.31 15.20 -7.82
CA SER A 51 -1.85 16.46 -7.30
C SER A 51 -3.00 17.01 -8.13
N THR A 52 -3.19 16.54 -9.36
CA THR A 52 -4.21 17.04 -10.29
C THR A 52 -5.59 16.49 -9.93
N PRO A 53 -6.59 17.35 -9.64
CA PRO A 53 -7.98 16.92 -9.51
C PRO A 53 -8.49 16.26 -10.80
N VAL A 54 -9.05 15.06 -10.67
CA VAL A 54 -9.85 14.43 -11.71
C VAL A 54 -11.17 15.17 -11.83
N THR A 55 -11.49 15.63 -13.04
CA THR A 55 -12.74 16.33 -13.36
C THR A 55 -13.82 15.36 -13.82
N LEU A 56 -15.03 15.87 -14.03
CA LEU A 56 -16.13 15.08 -14.61
C LEU A 56 -15.77 14.53 -16.00
N GLU A 57 -15.14 15.37 -16.82
CA GLU A 57 -14.69 15.00 -18.16
C GLU A 57 -13.58 13.93 -18.14
N MET A 58 -12.87 13.82 -17.02
CA MET A 58 -11.85 12.79 -16.78
C MET A 58 -12.42 11.52 -16.12
N GLY A 59 -13.73 11.47 -15.84
CA GLY A 59 -14.42 10.31 -15.27
C GLY A 59 -14.59 10.34 -13.75
N LEU A 60 -14.49 11.51 -13.09
CA LEU A 60 -14.83 11.62 -11.67
C LEU A 60 -16.26 11.14 -11.41
N GLY A 61 -16.44 10.27 -10.42
CA GLY A 61 -17.73 9.68 -10.11
C GLY A 61 -18.75 10.66 -9.54
N PRO A 62 -20.04 10.27 -9.53
CA PRO A 62 -21.11 11.07 -8.92
C PRO A 62 -21.01 11.19 -7.40
N ILE A 63 -20.30 10.24 -6.78
CA ILE A 63 -19.96 10.20 -5.36
C ILE A 63 -18.45 9.95 -5.20
N MET A 64 -17.84 10.61 -4.22
CA MET A 64 -16.41 10.51 -3.94
C MET A 64 -16.08 10.98 -2.53
N ASN A 65 -14.89 10.67 -2.04
CA ASN A 65 -14.30 11.30 -0.87
C ASN A 65 -13.41 12.48 -1.23
N LYS A 66 -12.62 12.36 -2.31
CA LYS A 66 -11.78 13.43 -2.89
C LYS A 66 -11.60 13.20 -4.40
N SER A 67 -11.10 14.20 -5.11
CA SER A 67 -10.85 14.15 -6.57
C SER A 67 -9.38 14.00 -6.94
N ASN A 68 -8.44 13.96 -5.98
CA ASN A 68 -7.03 13.64 -6.24
C ASN A 68 -6.40 12.97 -5.02
N CYS A 69 -5.23 12.36 -5.25
CA CYS A 69 -4.50 11.62 -4.23
C CYS A 69 -3.94 12.57 -3.16
N VAL A 70 -3.37 13.70 -3.58
CA VAL A 70 -2.72 14.65 -2.65
C VAL A 70 -3.67 15.19 -1.61
N SER A 71 -4.98 15.34 -1.87
CA SER A 71 -5.92 15.83 -0.86
C SER A 71 -5.95 14.98 0.41
N CYS A 72 -5.74 13.67 0.27
CA CYS A 72 -5.68 12.74 1.39
C CYS A 72 -4.25 12.49 1.86
N HIS A 73 -3.27 12.40 0.95
CA HIS A 73 -1.90 12.00 1.23
C HIS A 73 -0.92 13.18 1.15
N THR A 74 -0.96 14.04 2.18
CA THR A 74 -0.38 15.41 2.12
C THR A 74 0.93 15.60 2.86
N ASN A 75 1.30 14.74 3.82
CA ASN A 75 2.39 15.05 4.74
C ASN A 75 3.60 14.12 4.64
N PRO A 76 4.64 14.49 3.85
CA PRO A 76 4.62 15.36 2.66
C PRO A 76 3.77 14.75 1.52
N ILE A 77 3.80 15.28 0.30
CA ILE A 77 3.05 14.70 -0.84
C ILE A 77 3.36 13.19 -0.96
N GLY A 78 2.29 12.38 -1.01
CA GLY A 78 2.35 10.93 -0.99
C GLY A 78 2.39 10.33 0.42
N GLY A 79 2.66 11.12 1.44
CA GLY A 79 2.70 10.72 2.85
C GLY A 79 1.33 10.43 3.44
N TRP A 80 1.28 10.36 4.77
CA TRP A 80 0.02 10.19 5.49
C TRP A 80 -0.78 11.50 5.47
N GLY A 81 -2.03 11.45 5.91
CA GLY A 81 -2.84 12.65 6.12
C GLY A 81 -3.81 12.50 7.27
N SER A 82 -4.48 13.60 7.63
CA SER A 82 -5.43 13.65 8.75
C SER A 82 -6.86 13.29 8.35
N ILE A 83 -7.12 13.09 7.06
CA ILE A 83 -8.44 12.69 6.56
C ILE A 83 -8.71 11.26 7.02
N SER A 84 -9.92 11.02 7.53
CA SER A 84 -10.41 9.69 7.81
C SER A 84 -11.60 9.39 6.93
N VAL A 85 -11.67 8.14 6.48
CA VAL A 85 -12.82 7.61 5.75
C VAL A 85 -13.60 6.67 6.65
N ASN A 86 -14.92 6.63 6.48
CA ASN A 86 -15.78 5.75 7.24
C ASN A 86 -16.02 4.48 6.44
N HIS A 87 -15.69 3.36 7.04
CA HIS A 87 -16.15 2.06 6.57
C HIS A 87 -17.40 1.64 7.32
N PHE A 88 -18.30 0.97 6.64
CA PHE A 88 -19.53 0.43 7.19
C PHE A 88 -19.79 -1.00 6.71
N GLY A 89 -20.66 -1.72 7.41
CA GLY A 89 -21.13 -3.05 7.05
C GLY A 89 -21.92 -3.67 8.20
N MET A 90 -22.13 -4.97 8.13
CA MET A 90 -22.90 -5.74 9.12
C MET A 90 -22.02 -6.71 9.87
N ASP A 91 -22.35 -6.95 11.14
CA ASP A 91 -21.90 -8.13 11.87
C ASP A 91 -22.85 -9.31 11.60
N ASP A 92 -22.30 -10.45 11.16
CA ASP A 92 -22.97 -11.74 11.25
C ASP A 92 -22.15 -12.69 12.10
N LYS A 93 -22.57 -12.80 13.37
CA LYS A 93 -22.00 -13.72 14.36
C LYS A 93 -20.50 -13.50 14.57
N GLY A 94 -20.08 -12.23 14.61
CA GLY A 94 -18.68 -11.84 14.81
C GLY A 94 -17.86 -11.74 13.53
N GLU A 95 -18.44 -12.01 12.36
CA GLU A 95 -17.79 -11.84 11.06
C GLU A 95 -18.33 -10.60 10.34
N PHE A 96 -17.42 -9.87 9.70
CA PHE A 96 -17.79 -8.73 8.87
C PHE A 96 -18.47 -9.22 7.59
N MET A 97 -19.64 -8.64 7.30
CA MET A 97 -20.32 -8.78 6.03
C MET A 97 -20.60 -7.41 5.40
N MET A 98 -20.57 -7.37 4.07
CA MET A 98 -21.00 -6.20 3.33
C MET A 98 -22.52 -6.03 3.46
N SER A 99 -23.00 -4.80 3.63
CA SER A 99 -24.44 -4.52 3.64
C SER A 99 -25.08 -4.96 2.31
N PRO A 100 -26.30 -5.51 2.30
CA PRO A 100 -26.93 -6.01 1.08
C PRO A 100 -27.20 -4.88 0.10
N GLY A 101 -26.91 -5.12 -1.19
CA GLY A 101 -27.05 -4.10 -2.25
C GLY A 101 -25.83 -3.21 -2.42
N GLU A 102 -24.90 -3.21 -1.45
CA GLU A 102 -23.65 -2.48 -1.56
C GLU A 102 -22.61 -3.25 -2.35
N THR A 103 -21.76 -2.52 -3.07
CA THR A 103 -20.64 -3.11 -3.83
C THR A 103 -19.28 -2.89 -3.17
N GLN A 104 -19.27 -2.18 -2.05
CA GLN A 104 -18.10 -1.82 -1.26
C GLN A 104 -18.53 -1.43 0.17
N SER A 105 -17.55 -1.21 1.05
CA SER A 105 -17.77 -0.95 2.49
C SER A 105 -17.39 0.47 2.90
N LEU A 106 -17.25 1.40 1.95
CA LEU A 106 -16.65 2.72 2.17
C LEU A 106 -17.67 3.83 1.90
N LEU A 107 -17.93 4.71 2.86
CA LEU A 107 -18.82 5.83 2.64
C LEU A 107 -18.12 6.94 1.82
N GLN A 108 -18.70 7.34 0.69
CA GLN A 108 -18.32 8.55 -0.05
C GLN A 108 -19.01 9.77 0.53
N THR A 109 -18.22 10.69 1.08
CA THR A 109 -18.73 11.86 1.83
C THR A 109 -19.15 13.05 0.98
N LEU A 110 -18.78 13.07 -0.31
CA LEU A 110 -19.14 14.10 -1.27
C LEU A 110 -20.00 13.49 -2.38
N ALA A 111 -20.85 14.33 -2.98
CA ALA A 111 -21.64 14.00 -4.16
C ALA A 111 -21.74 15.22 -5.08
N LEU A 112 -21.85 14.98 -6.39
CA LEU A 112 -22.06 16.05 -7.39
C LEU A 112 -23.44 16.70 -7.27
N SER A 113 -24.40 15.95 -6.73
CA SER A 113 -25.76 16.38 -6.48
C SER A 113 -26.28 15.70 -5.21
N PRO A 114 -27.15 16.35 -4.42
CA PRO A 114 -27.81 15.72 -3.28
C PRO A 114 -28.58 14.45 -3.63
N LEU A 115 -29.03 14.30 -4.89
CA LEU A 115 -29.76 13.12 -5.35
C LEU A 115 -28.88 11.86 -5.47
N CYS A 116 -27.56 12.03 -5.54
CA CYS A 116 -26.62 10.93 -5.65
C CYS A 116 -25.93 10.63 -4.33
N ALA A 117 -26.20 11.39 -3.26
CA ALA A 117 -25.48 11.26 -2.00
C ALA A 117 -25.58 9.82 -1.47
N GLU A 118 -24.43 9.26 -1.13
CA GLU A 118 -24.32 7.95 -0.53
C GLU A 118 -25.03 7.95 0.84
N VAL A 119 -25.82 6.91 1.10
CA VAL A 119 -26.56 6.74 2.34
C VAL A 119 -26.15 5.41 2.94
N VAL A 120 -25.66 5.43 4.18
CA VAL A 120 -25.37 4.19 4.89
C VAL A 120 -26.67 3.40 5.08
N PRO A 121 -26.72 2.12 4.67
CA PRO A 121 -27.88 1.27 4.87
C PRO A 121 -28.30 1.17 6.34
N GLU A 122 -29.61 1.10 6.60
CA GLU A 122 -30.16 1.02 7.97
C GLU A 122 -29.73 -0.24 8.73
N ASP A 123 -29.34 -1.29 8.01
CA ASP A 123 -28.87 -2.55 8.59
C ASP A 123 -27.37 -2.57 8.91
N ALA A 124 -26.61 -1.52 8.55
CA ALA A 124 -25.21 -1.41 8.90
C ALA A 124 -25.04 -1.30 10.42
N THR A 125 -24.34 -2.27 11.02
CA THR A 125 -24.09 -2.34 12.46
C THR A 125 -22.62 -2.11 12.83
N ILE A 126 -21.72 -2.21 11.86
CA ILE A 126 -20.28 -1.99 12.02
C ILE A 126 -19.92 -0.64 11.40
N PHE A 127 -19.17 0.17 12.15
CA PHE A 127 -18.60 1.44 11.69
C PHE A 127 -17.15 1.53 12.12
N VAL A 128 -16.25 1.77 11.17
CA VAL A 128 -14.81 1.88 11.44
C VAL A 128 -14.25 3.07 10.70
N GLN A 129 -13.58 3.96 11.42
CA GLN A 129 -12.81 5.04 10.82
C GLN A 129 -11.38 4.57 10.52
N ARG A 130 -10.91 4.89 9.32
CA ARG A 130 -9.53 4.65 8.90
C ARG A 130 -8.92 5.97 8.48
N VAL A 131 -7.85 6.38 9.16
CA VAL A 131 -7.08 7.56 8.76
C VAL A 131 -6.21 7.24 7.55
N THR A 132 -5.98 8.22 6.68
CA THR A 132 -5.18 8.06 5.48
C THR A 132 -3.75 7.63 5.82
N ASN A 133 -3.36 6.44 5.36
CA ASN A 133 -2.00 5.93 5.49
C ASN A 133 -1.04 6.64 4.54
N SER A 134 0.26 6.45 4.72
CA SER A 134 1.24 6.93 3.74
C SER A 134 1.22 6.05 2.49
N SER A 135 1.12 6.64 1.29
CA SER A 135 1.41 5.96 0.01
C SER A 135 2.86 6.19 -0.46
N MET A 136 3.65 6.89 0.34
CA MET A 136 5.01 7.29 0.00
C MET A 136 5.90 6.06 -0.08
N ALA A 137 6.77 6.03 -1.09
CA ALA A 137 7.69 4.93 -1.32
C ALA A 137 6.99 3.57 -1.59
N PHE A 138 5.70 3.53 -1.91
CA PHE A 138 5.01 2.28 -2.26
C PHE A 138 5.72 1.51 -3.37
N GLY A 139 6.22 2.17 -4.40
CA GLY A 139 7.02 1.50 -5.44
C GLY A 139 8.29 0.81 -4.91
N LEU A 140 8.95 1.37 -3.88
CA LEU A 140 10.11 0.73 -3.24
C LEU A 140 9.70 -0.45 -2.35
N VAL A 141 8.56 -0.35 -1.67
CA VAL A 141 8.00 -1.44 -0.85
C VAL A 141 7.46 -2.58 -1.73
N GLU A 142 6.87 -2.25 -2.88
CA GLU A 142 6.45 -3.23 -3.90
C GLU A 142 7.64 -3.98 -4.50
N ALA A 143 8.79 -3.32 -4.64
CA ALA A 143 10.02 -3.94 -5.14
C ALA A 143 10.59 -5.02 -4.19
N ILE A 144 10.12 -5.11 -2.95
CA ILE A 144 10.50 -6.21 -2.03
C ILE A 144 9.89 -7.52 -2.55
N PRO A 145 10.69 -8.56 -2.83
CA PRO A 145 10.16 -9.83 -3.30
C PRO A 145 9.21 -10.46 -2.28
N ASP A 146 8.12 -11.06 -2.76
CA ASP A 146 7.13 -11.74 -1.91
C ASP A 146 7.78 -12.84 -1.05
N ALA A 147 8.76 -13.56 -1.59
CA ALA A 147 9.53 -14.56 -0.86
C ALA A 147 10.34 -13.97 0.30
N ALA A 148 10.81 -12.72 0.19
CA ALA A 148 11.50 -12.05 1.28
C ALA A 148 10.54 -11.68 2.41
N ILE A 149 9.30 -11.29 2.09
CA ILE A 149 8.25 -11.08 3.09
C ILE A 149 7.90 -12.42 3.76
N ALA A 150 7.70 -13.47 2.96
CA ALA A 150 7.37 -14.81 3.45
C ALA A 150 8.45 -15.42 4.35
N ALA A 151 9.73 -15.14 4.07
CA ALA A 151 10.85 -15.62 4.88
C ALA A 151 10.87 -15.01 6.30
N ASN A 152 10.16 -13.90 6.53
CA ASN A 152 10.03 -13.27 7.84
C ASN A 152 8.73 -13.65 8.57
N ALA A 153 7.94 -14.58 8.02
CA ALA A 153 6.77 -15.08 8.72
C ALA A 153 7.20 -15.95 9.91
N ASP A 154 6.70 -15.62 11.09
CA ASP A 154 6.91 -16.41 12.31
C ASP A 154 5.55 -16.72 12.95
N PRO A 155 4.74 -17.64 12.38
CA PRO A 155 3.39 -17.91 12.88
C PRO A 155 3.36 -18.56 14.27
N THR A 156 4.51 -19.02 14.77
CA THR A 156 4.63 -19.80 16.01
C THR A 156 5.45 -19.08 17.08
N ASP A 157 5.91 -17.85 16.82
CA ASP A 157 6.82 -17.11 17.70
C ASP A 157 8.06 -17.96 18.06
N ALA A 158 8.68 -18.53 17.03
CA ALA A 158 9.82 -19.44 17.14
C ALA A 158 11.06 -18.76 17.75
N ASN A 159 11.17 -17.44 17.61
CA ASN A 159 12.24 -16.65 18.21
C ASN A 159 11.92 -16.15 19.64
N GLY A 160 10.68 -16.30 20.12
CA GLY A 160 10.25 -15.94 21.47
C GLY A 160 10.23 -14.44 21.74
N ASP A 161 10.03 -13.60 20.71
CA ASP A 161 9.93 -12.14 20.84
C ASP A 161 8.50 -11.65 21.11
N GLY A 162 7.52 -12.56 21.11
CA GLY A 162 6.11 -12.28 21.32
C GLY A 162 5.34 -11.91 20.06
N VAL A 163 5.94 -12.00 18.87
CA VAL A 163 5.32 -11.66 17.59
C VAL A 163 5.06 -12.90 16.74
N SER A 164 3.77 -13.26 16.58
CA SER A 164 3.36 -14.38 15.74
C SER A 164 2.91 -13.96 14.32
N GLY A 165 3.82 -13.36 13.55
CA GLY A 165 3.52 -12.76 12.24
C GLY A 165 3.10 -13.77 11.16
N ARG A 166 2.10 -13.43 10.34
CA ARG A 166 1.63 -14.23 9.19
C ARG A 166 1.55 -13.35 7.95
N VAL A 167 1.92 -13.91 6.79
CA VAL A 167 1.70 -13.21 5.51
C VAL A 167 0.22 -13.26 5.16
N HIS A 168 -0.33 -12.10 4.79
CA HIS A 168 -1.62 -12.00 4.14
C HIS A 168 -1.43 -12.15 2.63
N TRP A 169 -1.86 -13.29 2.07
CA TRP A 169 -1.80 -13.55 0.64
C TRP A 169 -3.08 -13.07 -0.04
N VAL A 170 -2.95 -12.20 -1.05
CA VAL A 170 -4.10 -11.53 -1.69
C VAL A 170 -4.05 -11.66 -3.20
N HIS A 171 -5.21 -11.67 -3.84
CA HIS A 171 -5.32 -11.52 -5.29
C HIS A 171 -5.07 -10.07 -5.71
N LEU A 172 -4.58 -9.89 -6.93
CA LEU A 172 -4.42 -8.57 -7.53
C LEU A 172 -5.73 -8.11 -8.15
N LEU A 173 -6.03 -6.82 -8.08
CA LEU A 173 -7.19 -6.25 -8.76
C LEU A 173 -7.07 -6.41 -10.28
N GLU A 174 -5.87 -6.19 -10.82
CA GLU A 174 -5.54 -6.31 -12.24
C GLU A 174 -5.43 -7.77 -12.73
N ASP A 175 -5.36 -8.75 -11.83
CA ASP A 175 -5.31 -10.19 -12.16
C ASP A 175 -5.97 -11.04 -11.05
N PRO A 176 -7.32 -11.04 -10.98
CA PRO A 176 -8.04 -11.67 -9.89
C PRO A 176 -8.00 -13.20 -9.92
N THR A 177 -7.64 -13.80 -11.07
CA THR A 177 -7.47 -15.25 -11.24
C THR A 177 -6.00 -15.68 -11.14
N GLY A 178 -5.09 -14.72 -11.03
CA GLY A 178 -3.66 -14.93 -10.98
C GLY A 178 -3.16 -15.50 -9.65
N PRO A 179 -1.84 -15.74 -9.56
CA PRO A 179 -1.21 -16.17 -8.32
C PRO A 179 -1.36 -15.11 -7.23
N LEU A 180 -1.52 -15.57 -5.99
CA LEU A 180 -1.55 -14.69 -4.83
C LEU A 180 -0.21 -13.97 -4.65
N ARG A 181 -0.28 -12.72 -4.19
CA ARG A 181 0.87 -11.89 -3.86
C ARG A 181 0.87 -11.56 -2.37
N ALA A 182 2.05 -11.32 -1.82
CA ALA A 182 2.18 -10.89 -0.42
C ALA A 182 1.64 -9.46 -0.28
N GLY A 183 0.55 -9.32 0.48
CA GLY A 183 -0.06 -8.06 0.81
C GLY A 183 0.86 -7.18 1.66
N ARG A 184 0.85 -5.88 1.39
CA ARG A 184 1.82 -4.92 1.96
C ARG A 184 1.30 -3.49 2.09
N PHE A 185 0.14 -3.18 1.51
CA PHE A 185 -0.48 -1.86 1.56
C PHE A 185 -1.87 -1.94 2.21
N GLY A 186 -2.34 -0.78 2.70
CA GLY A 186 -3.57 -0.66 3.47
C GLY A 186 -3.41 -1.08 4.94
N TRP A 187 -4.48 -0.88 5.71
CA TRP A 187 -4.49 -1.09 7.17
C TRP A 187 -4.31 -2.54 7.63
N LYS A 188 -4.59 -3.51 6.75
CA LYS A 188 -4.54 -4.95 7.05
C LYS A 188 -3.71 -5.69 6.00
N ALA A 189 -2.80 -4.99 5.33
CA ALA A 189 -2.01 -5.53 4.23
C ALA A 189 -2.89 -6.20 3.16
N GLN A 190 -4.06 -5.64 2.87
CA GLN A 190 -5.03 -6.26 1.95
C GLN A 190 -4.76 -5.94 0.47
N VAL A 191 -3.72 -5.18 0.16
CA VAL A 191 -3.32 -4.81 -1.20
C VAL A 191 -1.83 -5.09 -1.40
N ALA A 192 -1.44 -5.62 -2.56
CA ALA A 192 -0.07 -6.07 -2.83
C ALA A 192 0.74 -5.19 -3.80
N THR A 193 0.08 -4.51 -4.74
CA THR A 193 0.74 -3.68 -5.78
C THR A 193 0.27 -2.24 -5.72
N THR A 194 1.12 -1.32 -6.20
CA THR A 194 0.79 0.09 -6.36
C THR A 194 -0.37 0.24 -7.36
N LEU A 195 -0.40 -0.60 -8.41
CA LEU A 195 -1.49 -0.61 -9.39
C LEU A 195 -2.83 -1.01 -8.75
N SER A 196 -2.88 -2.09 -7.98
CA SER A 196 -4.08 -2.48 -7.23
C SER A 196 -4.51 -1.38 -6.25
N PHE A 197 -3.56 -0.74 -5.54
CA PHE A 197 -3.88 0.34 -4.61
C PHE A 197 -4.49 1.55 -5.33
N SER A 198 -3.87 2.00 -6.42
CA SER A 198 -4.37 3.13 -7.21
C SER A 198 -5.71 2.82 -7.87
N GLY A 199 -5.91 1.60 -8.39
CA GLY A 199 -7.17 1.18 -9.00
C GLY A 199 -8.32 1.09 -8.00
N ASP A 200 -8.06 0.50 -6.83
CA ASP A 200 -9.04 0.42 -5.73
C ASP A 200 -9.44 1.82 -5.25
N ALA A 201 -8.47 2.71 -5.01
CA ALA A 201 -8.73 4.09 -4.61
C ALA A 201 -9.45 4.89 -5.71
N ALA A 202 -9.10 4.70 -6.98
CA ALA A 202 -9.77 5.37 -8.10
C ALA A 202 -11.27 5.03 -8.12
N ARG A 203 -11.62 3.76 -7.93
CA ARG A 203 -13.03 3.33 -7.87
C ARG A 203 -13.72 3.80 -6.59
N ASN A 204 -13.14 3.49 -5.43
CA ASN A 204 -13.84 3.62 -4.16
C ASN A 204 -13.73 5.04 -3.58
N GLU A 205 -12.60 5.73 -3.72
CA GLU A 205 -12.40 7.07 -3.15
C GLU A 205 -12.79 8.20 -4.12
N MET A 206 -12.64 7.96 -5.43
CA MET A 206 -12.86 8.98 -6.47
C MET A 206 -14.08 8.67 -7.36
N GLY A 207 -14.68 7.49 -7.22
CA GLY A 207 -15.87 7.10 -7.96
C GLY A 207 -15.65 6.82 -9.45
N LEU A 208 -14.41 6.60 -9.89
CA LEU A 208 -14.13 6.29 -11.30
C LEU A 208 -14.76 4.94 -11.65
N THR A 209 -15.55 4.93 -12.71
CA THR A 209 -16.21 3.74 -13.25
C THR A 209 -15.85 3.59 -14.74
N ASN A 210 -16.15 2.43 -15.30
CA ASN A 210 -15.83 2.06 -16.68
C ASN A 210 -17.07 2.05 -17.60
N ASP A 211 -18.11 2.79 -17.22
CA ASP A 211 -19.39 2.90 -17.93
C ASP A 211 -19.33 3.94 -19.07
#